data_AF-A0A1G7V373-F1
#
_entry.id   AF-A0A1G7V373-F1
#
_cell.length_a   1.000
_cell.length_b   1.000
_cell.length_c   1.000
_cell.angle_alpha   90.00
_cell.angle_beta   90.00
_cell.angle_gamma   90.00
#
_symmetry.space_group_name_H-M   'P 1'
#
loop_
_entity.id
_entity.type
_entity.pdbx_description
1 polymer ?
#
loop_
_entity_poly.entity_id
_entity_poly.type
_entity_poly.pdbx_seq_one_letter_code
_entity_poly.pdbx_strand_id
1 'polypeptide(L)'
;MKRTFLASLSLLAMAGMSAAETLQNDPAVIEQLKEQNPFKVVDQLHDFTYAELDEMYPQLSDVLLQSLMYRIVESMKRTPIVE
;
A
#
# COMPACT_ATOMS: atom_id res chain seq x y z
N MET A 1 14.42 -13.39 51.48
CA MET A 1 14.92 -13.71 50.13
C MET A 1 14.28 -12.76 49.14
N LYS A 2 15.08 -11.93 48.46
CA LYS A 2 14.65 -10.88 47.53
C LYS A 2 14.51 -11.46 46.13
N ARG A 3 13.39 -11.20 45.43
CA ARG A 3 13.33 -11.23 43.95
C ARG A 3 12.45 -10.08 43.47
N THR A 4 13.10 -8.94 43.30
CA THR A 4 12.72 -7.83 42.43
C THR A 4 12.68 -8.31 40.98
N PHE A 5 11.55 -8.16 40.30
CA PHE A 5 11.48 -8.19 38.84
C PHE A 5 11.17 -6.77 38.36
N LEU A 6 12.24 -6.05 38.02
CA LEU A 6 12.22 -4.83 37.24
C LEU A 6 12.08 -5.24 35.77
N ALA A 7 10.93 -4.98 35.16
CA ALA A 7 10.78 -4.99 33.71
C ALA A 7 10.76 -3.53 33.22
N SER A 8 11.94 -2.92 33.21
CA SER A 8 12.20 -1.70 32.45
C SER A 8 12.44 -2.11 31.00
N LEU A 9 11.37 -2.08 30.19
CA LEU A 9 11.46 -2.21 28.74
C LEU A 9 11.33 -0.80 28.14
N SER A 10 12.45 -0.07 28.18
CA SER A 10 12.63 1.12 27.35
C SER A 10 13.38 0.69 26.10
N LEU A 11 12.74 0.73 24.93
CA LEU A 11 13.46 1.08 23.72
C LEU A 11 12.56 1.85 22.76
N LEU A 12 12.76 3.16 22.83
CA LEU A 12 12.40 4.16 21.85
C LEU A 12 13.03 3.78 20.50
N ALA A 13 12.24 3.20 19.59
CA ALA A 13 12.61 3.14 18.19
C ALA A 13 12.15 4.44 17.52
N MET A 14 13.02 5.45 17.53
CA MET A 14 12.92 6.54 16.57
C MET A 14 13.25 5.98 15.18
N ALA A 15 12.22 5.62 14.41
CA ALA A 15 12.30 5.52 12.97
C ALA A 15 11.44 6.65 12.41
N GLY A 16 12.08 7.80 12.18
CA GLY A 16 11.52 8.82 11.30
C GLY A 16 11.58 8.30 9.88
N MET A 17 10.49 7.71 9.41
CA MET A 17 10.20 7.48 7.99
C MET A 17 8.70 7.78 7.80
N SER A 18 8.47 8.90 7.12
CA SER A 18 7.26 9.33 6.44
C SER A 18 5.91 8.88 7.03
N ALA A 19 5.23 9.80 7.73
CA ALA A 19 3.81 9.66 8.08
C ALA A 19 2.86 9.57 6.85
N ALA A 20 3.38 9.57 5.62
CA ALA A 20 2.63 9.31 4.40
C ALA A 20 2.62 7.82 3.98
N GLU A 21 3.56 7.00 4.46
CA GLU A 21 3.64 5.56 4.12
C GLU A 21 2.74 4.67 5.01
N THR A 22 2.14 5.23 6.07
CA THR A 22 1.47 4.46 7.13
C THR A 22 -0.05 4.35 6.99
N LEU A 23 -0.67 5.01 6.00
CA LEU A 23 -2.13 5.04 5.84
C LEU A 23 -2.71 4.07 4.81
N GLN A 24 -1.92 3.54 3.87
CA GLN A 24 -2.43 2.70 2.76
C GLN A 24 -2.18 1.19 2.90
N ASN A 25 -1.42 0.76 3.91
CA ASN A 25 -1.27 -0.66 4.28
C ASN A 25 -2.24 -1.07 5.42
N ASP A 26 -3.37 -0.38 5.56
CA ASP A 26 -4.43 -0.90 6.41
C ASP A 26 -5.02 -2.14 5.71
N PRO A 27 -4.94 -3.34 6.32
CA PRO A 27 -5.49 -4.55 5.73
C PRO A 27 -6.97 -4.41 5.38
N ALA A 28 -7.74 -3.59 6.10
CA ALA A 28 -9.14 -3.35 5.77
C ALA A 28 -9.32 -2.60 4.44
N VAL A 29 -8.42 -1.66 4.11
CA VAL A 29 -8.44 -0.91 2.85
C VAL A 29 -8.04 -1.80 1.68
N ILE A 30 -7.02 -2.65 1.86
CA ILE A 30 -6.58 -3.61 0.84
C ILE A 30 -7.71 -4.59 0.50
N GLU A 31 -8.41 -5.13 1.50
CA GLU A 31 -9.56 -6.02 1.25
C GLU A 31 -10.69 -5.31 0.50
N GLN A 32 -10.98 -4.04 0.81
CA GLN A 32 -11.96 -3.25 0.04
C GLN A 32 -11.51 -2.98 -1.40
N LEU A 33 -10.22 -2.81 -1.65
CA LEU A 33 -9.68 -2.61 -3.00
C LEU A 33 -9.81 -3.88 -3.84
N LYS A 34 -9.59 -5.07 -3.26
CA LYS A 34 -9.73 -6.37 -3.94
C LYS A 34 -11.15 -6.61 -4.46
N GLU A 35 -12.16 -6.15 -3.74
CA GLU A 35 -13.57 -6.26 -4.15
C GLU A 35 -13.97 -5.25 -5.24
N GLN A 36 -13.15 -4.22 -5.47
CA GLN A 36 -13.43 -3.18 -6.44
C GLN A 36 -12.84 -3.47 -7.81
N ASN A 37 -13.41 -2.85 -8.84
CA ASN A 37 -12.83 -2.91 -10.18
C ASN A 37 -11.54 -2.06 -10.21
N PRO A 38 -10.35 -2.66 -10.44
CA PRO A 38 -9.07 -1.95 -10.34
C PRO A 38 -8.96 -0.79 -11.34
N PHE A 39 -9.62 -0.88 -12.49
CA PHE A 39 -9.62 0.19 -13.51
C PHE A 39 -10.45 1.42 -13.12
N LYS A 40 -11.21 1.37 -12.02
CA LYS A 40 -11.96 2.49 -11.45
C LYS A 40 -11.27 3.15 -10.27
N VAL A 41 -10.30 2.47 -9.65
CA VAL A 41 -9.61 2.92 -8.43
C VAL A 41 -8.10 3.07 -8.64
N VAL A 42 -7.70 3.31 -9.90
CA VAL A 42 -6.29 3.42 -10.34
C VAL A 42 -5.48 4.38 -9.46
N ASP A 43 -6.08 5.50 -9.05
CA ASP A 43 -5.40 6.51 -8.23
C ASP A 43 -5.03 6.04 -6.82
N GLN A 44 -5.66 4.96 -6.34
CA GLN A 44 -5.42 4.35 -5.03
C GLN A 44 -4.40 3.21 -5.12
N LEU A 45 -4.03 2.79 -6.33
CA LEU A 45 -3.16 1.65 -6.59
C LEU A 45 -1.70 2.06 -6.86
N HIS A 46 -1.34 3.32 -6.58
CA HIS A 46 -0.06 3.91 -6.92
C HIS A 46 1.16 3.23 -6.26
N ASP A 47 0.96 2.66 -5.08
CA ASP A 47 2.04 2.09 -4.26
C ASP A 47 2.17 0.58 -4.39
N PHE A 48 1.34 -0.06 -5.23
CA PHE A 48 1.37 -1.50 -5.42
C PHE A 48 2.28 -1.89 -6.58
N THR A 49 3.09 -2.90 -6.35
CA THR A 49 3.94 -3.53 -7.36
C THR A 49 3.11 -4.46 -8.27
N TYR A 50 3.71 -4.87 -9.39
CA TYR A 50 3.11 -5.86 -10.29
C TYR A 50 2.71 -7.14 -9.56
N ALA A 51 3.58 -7.65 -8.69
CA ALA A 51 3.34 -8.89 -7.97
C ALA A 51 2.19 -8.75 -6.95
N GLU A 52 2.12 -7.63 -6.24
CA GLU A 52 1.03 -7.38 -5.29
C GLU A 52 -0.31 -7.22 -6.01
N LEU A 53 -0.33 -6.58 -7.20
CA LEU A 53 -1.54 -6.48 -8.02
C LEU A 53 -1.98 -7.83 -8.60
N ASP A 54 -1.03 -8.71 -8.94
CA ASP A 54 -1.32 -10.09 -9.37
C ASP A 54 -1.98 -10.89 -8.23
N GLU A 55 -1.46 -10.74 -7.01
CA GLU A 55 -2.03 -11.38 -5.81
C GLU A 55 -3.42 -10.81 -5.44
N MET A 56 -3.63 -9.50 -5.62
CA MET A 56 -4.91 -8.84 -5.33
C MET A 56 -5.99 -9.13 -6.37
N TYR A 57 -5.60 -9.28 -7.64
CA TYR A 57 -6.52 -9.47 -8.76
C TYR A 57 -6.15 -10.69 -9.62
N PRO A 58 -6.14 -11.91 -9.04
CA PRO A 58 -5.70 -13.13 -9.73
C PRO A 58 -6.58 -13.52 -10.91
N GLN A 59 -7.78 -12.93 -11.02
CA GLN A 59 -8.69 -13.10 -12.15
C GLN A 59 -8.28 -12.32 -13.40
N LEU A 60 -7.36 -11.35 -13.28
CA LEU A 60 -6.86 -10.60 -14.43
C LEU A 60 -5.87 -11.47 -15.21
N SER A 61 -5.97 -11.46 -16.53
CA SER A 61 -4.92 -12.01 -17.37
C SER A 61 -3.69 -11.10 -17.32
N ASP A 62 -2.52 -11.65 -17.64
CA ASP A 62 -1.25 -10.90 -17.73
C ASP A 62 -1.37 -9.62 -18.58
N VAL A 63 -2.09 -9.70 -19.71
CA VAL A 63 -2.35 -8.56 -20.60
C VAL A 63 -3.17 -7.47 -19.90
N LEU A 64 -4.18 -7.85 -19.11
CA LEU A 64 -5.00 -6.90 -18.36
C LEU A 64 -4.24 -6.30 -17.19
N LEU A 65 -3.40 -7.10 -16.52
CA LEU A 65 -2.56 -6.64 -15.41
C LEU A 65 -1.49 -5.63 -15.89
N GLN A 66 -0.84 -5.90 -17.03
CA GLN A 66 0.06 -4.93 -17.67
C GLN A 66 -0.67 -3.64 -18.08
N SER A 67 -1.90 -3.76 -18.59
CA SER A 67 -2.74 -2.61 -18.94
C SER A 67 -3.12 -1.78 -17.72
N LEU A 68 -3.41 -2.43 -16.59
CA LEU A 68 -3.67 -1.78 -15.31
C LEU A 68 -2.43 -1.02 -14.83
N MET A 69 -1.26 -1.66 -14.84
CA MET A 69 0.02 -1.02 -14.49
C MET A 69 0.32 0.20 -15.35
N TYR A 70 0.13 0.09 -16.66
CA TYR A 70 0.30 1.22 -17.56
C TYR A 70 -0.62 2.40 -17.16
N ARG A 71 -1.87 2.09 -16.81
CA ARG A 71 -2.86 3.11 -16.43
C ARG A 71 -2.53 3.77 -15.08
N ILE A 72 -2.00 3.01 -14.12
CA ILE A 72 -1.47 3.51 -12.84
C ILE A 72 -0.32 4.50 -13.09
N VAL A 73 0.62 4.14 -13.95
CA VAL A 73 1.73 5.03 -14.29
C VAL A 73 1.24 6.29 -15.02
N GLU A 74 0.23 6.17 -15.89
CA GLU A 74 -0.36 7.32 -16.57
C GLU A 74 -1.17 8.24 -15.64
N SER A 75 -1.86 7.72 -14.62
CA SER A 75 -2.58 8.56 -13.65
C SER A 75 -1.61 9.42 -12.85
N MET A 76 -0.47 8.87 -12.43
CA MET A 76 0.58 9.62 -11.71
C MET A 76 1.10 10.82 -12.50
N LYS A 77 1.22 10.70 -13.83
CA LYS A 77 1.68 11.80 -14.70
C LYS A 77 0.63 12.90 -14.88
N ARG A 78 -0.65 12.59 -14.67
CA ARG A 78 -1.76 13.52 -14.89
C ARG A 78 -2.06 14.38 -13.68
N THR A 79 -1.52 14.09 -12.50
CA THR A 79 -1.66 14.92 -11.31
C THR A 79 -0.93 16.24 -11.55
N PRO A 80 -1.63 17.37 -11.80
CA PRO A 80 -0.96 18.64 -12.00
C PRO A 80 -0.25 19.03 -10.70
N ILE A 81 1.02 19.40 -10.80
CA ILE A 81 1.71 20.14 -9.75
C ILE A 81 0.97 21.48 -9.66
N VAL A 82 0.15 21.66 -8.63
CA VAL A 82 -0.50 22.95 -8.37
C VAL A 82 0.59 23.86 -7.81
N GLU A 83 1.10 24.78 -8.64
CA GLU A 83 1.97 25.89 -8.22
C GLU A 83 1.22 26.92 -7.36
#